data_AF-A0A815I1G4-F1
#
_entry.id   AF-A0A815I1G4-F1
#
_cell.length_a   1.000
_cell.length_b   1.000
_cell.length_c   1.000
_cell.angle_alpha   90.00
_cell.angle_beta   90.00
_cell.angle_gamma   90.00
#
_symmetry.space_group_name_H-M   'P 1'
#
loop_
_entity.id
_entity.type
_entity.pdbx_description
1 polymer ?
#
loop_
_entity_poly.entity_id
_entity_poly.type
_entity_poly.pdbx_seq_one_letter_code
_entity_poly.pdbx_strand_id
1 'polypeptide(L)'
;MFLILENIPDFLQIPSNDLKLHEQIGNGAFGTVHRATWLIAQHVVAVKSLYLTRMNDVATKEFFKELSFMDRLRSPHIVNFYGACVETEKCALIMEYMSLGSLYKMLHEDKLVLIWPHRLSIALQAAKGINYLHQLQPPILHRDVKSGNFLLERAYEGYTVKVCDFGLARTRSETTRQTQYNPTLVCTLQWTAPEILRMGRHTDKSDIYSLGIIFWELATYEIPYDDHQNSIIYEFVIRGDRLEIPSSTPSNFRALIEQCWAQQPNDRPNSFYLTEMIDKCIQIQ
;
A
#
# COMPACT_ATOMS: atom_id res chain seq x y z
N MET A 1 11.96 -10.82 -24.69
CA MET A 1 12.81 -10.44 -23.55
C MET A 1 13.69 -9.23 -23.87
N PHE A 2 14.50 -9.25 -24.94
CA PHE A 2 15.41 -8.14 -25.28
C PHE A 2 14.76 -6.81 -25.69
N LEU A 3 13.55 -6.81 -26.24
CA LEU A 3 12.86 -5.57 -26.67
C LEU A 3 12.18 -4.78 -25.54
N ILE A 4 12.18 -5.29 -24.29
CA ILE A 4 11.62 -4.58 -23.11
C ILE A 4 12.73 -3.77 -22.39
N LEU A 5 13.99 -3.94 -22.80
CA LEU A 5 15.17 -3.40 -22.11
C LEU A 5 15.50 -1.94 -22.48
N GLU A 6 14.87 -1.34 -23.50
CA GLU A 6 15.27 -0.02 -24.01
C GLU A 6 14.93 1.17 -23.10
N ASN A 7 14.21 0.97 -21.98
CA ASN A 7 13.88 2.02 -21.01
C ASN A 7 13.97 1.53 -19.55
N ILE A 8 14.91 0.63 -19.27
CA ILE A 8 15.18 0.24 -17.89
C ILE A 8 15.85 1.42 -17.16
N PRO A 9 15.30 1.87 -16.00
CA PRO A 9 15.96 2.89 -15.19
C PRO A 9 17.39 2.48 -14.80
N ASP A 10 18.28 3.44 -14.60
CA ASP A 10 19.61 3.20 -14.02
C ASP A 10 19.46 2.78 -12.55
N PHE A 11 19.16 1.51 -12.33
CA PHE A 11 19.05 0.91 -11.01
C PHE A 11 20.33 0.13 -10.66
N LEU A 12 20.58 -0.06 -9.36
CA LEU A 12 21.66 -0.93 -8.91
C LEU A 12 21.33 -2.40 -9.20
N GLN A 13 22.02 -3.00 -10.18
CA GLN A 13 21.93 -4.44 -10.42
C GLN A 13 22.60 -5.19 -9.26
N ILE A 14 21.83 -6.04 -8.58
CA ILE A 14 22.31 -6.88 -7.48
C ILE A 14 22.27 -8.34 -7.96
N PRO A 15 23.44 -9.00 -8.16
CA PRO A 15 23.51 -10.40 -8.57
C PRO A 15 22.79 -11.33 -7.59
N SER A 16 22.14 -12.38 -8.10
CA SER A 16 21.44 -13.33 -7.24
C SER A 16 22.36 -14.08 -6.27
N ASN A 17 23.65 -14.22 -6.63
CA ASN A 17 24.68 -14.81 -5.76
C ASN A 17 25.06 -13.93 -4.56
N ASP A 18 24.74 -12.63 -4.59
CA ASP A 18 24.96 -11.71 -3.47
C ASP A 18 23.78 -11.71 -2.48
N LEU A 19 22.74 -12.49 -2.75
CA LEU A 19 21.52 -12.56 -1.94
C LEU A 19 21.39 -13.94 -1.30
N LYS A 20 21.57 -14.00 0.02
CA LYS A 20 21.24 -15.19 0.80
C LYS A 20 19.80 -15.10 1.30
N LEU A 21 18.88 -15.81 0.62
CA LEU A 21 17.48 -15.89 1.03
C LEU A 21 17.33 -16.68 2.34
N HIS A 22 16.41 -16.22 3.18
CA HIS A 22 15.98 -16.88 4.41
C HIS A 22 14.49 -17.26 4.30
N GLU A 23 13.72 -17.11 5.36
CA GLU A 23 12.31 -17.42 5.40
C GLU A 23 11.47 -16.54 4.46
N GLN A 24 10.38 -17.13 3.98
CA GLN A 24 9.35 -16.38 3.26
C GLN A 24 8.56 -15.52 4.27
N ILE A 25 8.44 -14.23 3.98
CA ILE A 25 7.76 -13.23 4.82
C ILE A 25 6.50 -12.66 4.17
N GLY A 26 6.25 -12.97 2.90
CA GLY A 26 5.04 -12.51 2.20
C GLY A 26 4.75 -13.29 0.92
N ASN A 27 3.51 -13.20 0.46
CA ASN A 27 3.06 -13.75 -0.80
C ASN A 27 2.15 -12.73 -1.48
N GLY A 28 2.47 -12.37 -2.72
CA GLY A 28 1.70 -11.42 -3.52
C GLY A 28 1.16 -12.07 -4.79
N ALA A 29 0.31 -11.36 -5.51
CA ALA A 29 -0.27 -11.84 -6.77
C ALA A 29 0.79 -12.25 -7.82
N PHE A 30 1.95 -11.57 -7.79
CA PHE A 30 3.01 -11.69 -8.80
C PHE A 30 4.25 -12.45 -8.31
N GLY A 31 4.33 -12.80 -7.03
CA GLY A 31 5.58 -13.30 -6.47
C GLY A 31 5.56 -13.66 -4.98
N THR A 32 6.71 -14.07 -4.48
CA THR A 32 6.98 -14.27 -3.05
C THR A 32 7.88 -13.16 -2.54
N VAL A 33 7.79 -12.86 -1.24
CA VAL A 33 8.71 -11.97 -0.56
C VAL A 33 9.48 -12.78 0.47
N HIS A 34 10.80 -12.72 0.43
CA HIS A 34 11.69 -13.37 1.39
C HIS A 34 12.49 -12.34 2.16
N ARG A 35 12.77 -12.62 3.43
CA ARG A 35 13.87 -11.95 4.13
C ARG A 35 15.18 -12.47 3.56
N ALA A 36 16.17 -11.61 3.36
CA ALA A 36 17.47 -12.01 2.85
C ALA A 36 18.60 -11.22 3.51
N THR A 37 19.81 -11.76 3.42
CA THR A 37 21.04 -11.00 3.67
C THR A 37 21.68 -10.64 2.34
N TRP A 38 21.88 -9.33 2.10
CA TRP A 38 22.72 -8.85 1.02
C TRP A 38 24.19 -8.97 1.46
N LEU A 39 24.88 -9.96 0.91
CA LEU A 39 26.16 -10.47 1.43
C LEU A 39 27.27 -9.42 1.42
N ILE A 40 27.42 -8.68 0.33
CA ILE A 40 28.48 -7.67 0.20
C ILE A 40 28.23 -6.48 1.14
N ALA A 41 26.98 -6.04 1.25
CA ALA A 41 26.61 -4.92 2.13
C ALA A 41 26.47 -5.32 3.61
N GLN A 42 26.47 -6.62 3.91
CA GLN A 42 26.13 -7.19 5.23
C GLN A 42 24.81 -6.63 5.81
N HIS A 43 23.84 -6.38 4.92
CA HIS A 43 22.59 -5.70 5.24
C HIS A 43 21.41 -6.66 5.12
N VAL A 44 20.42 -6.52 6.00
CA VAL A 44 19.17 -7.30 5.92
C VAL A 44 18.20 -6.59 4.99
N VAL A 45 17.65 -7.34 4.03
CA VAL A 45 16.79 -6.81 2.96
C VAL A 45 15.55 -7.69 2.77
N ALA A 46 14.52 -7.12 2.16
CA ALA A 46 13.37 -7.85 1.62
C ALA A 46 13.57 -8.07 0.13
N VAL A 47 13.38 -9.31 -0.34
CA VAL A 47 13.53 -9.70 -1.75
C VAL A 47 12.17 -10.14 -2.27
N LYS A 48 11.55 -9.31 -3.12
CA LYS A 48 10.29 -9.64 -3.82
C LYS A 48 10.63 -10.29 -5.16
N SER A 49 10.53 -11.60 -5.23
CA SER A 49 10.84 -12.41 -6.42
C SER A 49 9.58 -12.69 -7.22
N LEU A 50 9.63 -12.53 -8.54
CA LEU A 50 8.53 -12.90 -9.43
C LEU A 50 8.44 -14.42 -9.60
N TYR A 51 7.22 -14.93 -9.77
CA TYR A 51 7.00 -16.31 -10.23
C TYR A 51 7.33 -16.43 -11.72
N LEU A 52 8.48 -17.03 -12.04
CA LEU A 52 8.95 -17.20 -13.42
C LEU A 52 8.04 -18.11 -14.25
N THR A 53 7.39 -19.09 -13.61
CA THR A 53 6.39 -19.96 -14.23
C THR A 53 5.13 -19.22 -14.69
N ARG A 54 4.95 -17.95 -14.27
CA ARG A 54 3.89 -17.05 -14.69
C ARG A 54 4.40 -15.91 -15.58
N MET A 55 5.65 -15.98 -16.08
CA MET A 55 6.18 -14.99 -17.00
C MET A 55 5.49 -15.07 -18.35
N ASN A 56 4.42 -14.30 -18.46
CA ASN A 56 3.95 -13.77 -19.73
C ASN A 56 4.42 -12.31 -19.88
N ASP A 57 4.21 -11.74 -21.06
CA ASP A 57 4.58 -10.35 -21.33
C ASP A 57 3.90 -9.36 -20.38
N VAL A 58 2.74 -9.70 -19.81
CA VAL A 58 2.00 -8.84 -18.87
C VAL A 58 2.70 -8.77 -17.51
N ALA A 59 2.99 -9.91 -16.89
CA ALA A 59 3.67 -9.96 -15.59
C ALA A 59 5.05 -9.29 -15.64
N THR A 60 5.76 -9.48 -16.76
CA THR A 60 7.05 -8.83 -17.01
C THR A 60 6.91 -7.31 -17.09
N LYS A 61 5.91 -6.80 -17.84
CA LYS A 61 5.63 -5.36 -17.93
C LYS A 61 5.26 -4.75 -16.57
N GLU A 62 4.44 -5.43 -15.77
CA GLU A 62 4.06 -4.96 -14.44
C GLU A 62 5.27 -4.91 -13.49
N PHE A 63 6.19 -5.87 -13.56
CA PHE A 63 7.43 -5.82 -12.77
C PHE A 63 8.32 -4.63 -13.15
N PHE A 64 8.62 -4.44 -14.43
CA PHE A 64 9.46 -3.31 -14.85
C PHE A 64 8.78 -1.98 -14.56
N LYS A 65 7.44 -1.95 -14.58
CA LYS A 65 6.69 -0.79 -14.16
C LYS A 65 6.83 -0.51 -12.66
N GLU A 66 6.66 -1.52 -11.80
CA GLU A 66 6.88 -1.39 -10.36
C GLU A 66 8.31 -0.93 -10.06
N LEU A 67 9.29 -1.54 -10.71
CA LEU A 67 10.70 -1.14 -10.64
C LEU A 67 10.87 0.34 -11.00
N SER A 68 10.30 0.80 -12.12
CA SER A 68 10.40 2.21 -12.55
C SER A 68 9.76 3.19 -11.57
N PHE A 69 8.74 2.76 -10.82
CA PHE A 69 8.19 3.57 -9.74
C PHE A 69 9.15 3.60 -8.56
N MET A 70 9.52 2.44 -8.02
CA MET A 70 10.35 2.37 -6.82
C MET A 70 11.72 3.05 -6.98
N ASP A 71 12.30 3.00 -8.18
CA ASP A 71 13.58 3.64 -8.45
C ASP A 71 13.58 5.17 -8.23
N ARG A 72 12.44 5.84 -8.42
CA ARG A 72 12.32 7.30 -8.23
C ARG A 72 11.69 7.75 -6.91
N LEU A 73 11.08 6.83 -6.15
CA LEU A 73 10.41 7.19 -4.90
C LEU A 73 11.41 7.27 -3.75
N ARG A 74 11.51 8.45 -3.13
CA ARG A 74 12.39 8.73 -1.98
C ARG A 74 11.63 9.54 -0.94
N SER A 75 11.25 8.89 0.14
CA SER A 75 10.49 9.51 1.24
C SER A 75 10.62 8.66 2.51
N PRO A 76 10.64 9.27 3.71
CA PRO A 76 10.67 8.52 4.97
C PRO A 76 9.42 7.65 5.20
N HIS A 77 8.35 7.85 4.43
CA HIS A 77 7.10 7.09 4.51
C HIS A 77 6.89 6.14 3.32
N ILE A 78 7.93 5.89 2.53
CA ILE A 78 7.94 4.90 1.44
C ILE A 78 9.07 3.91 1.72
N VAL A 79 8.83 2.62 1.50
CA VAL A 79 9.86 1.59 1.66
C VAL A 79 11.03 1.89 0.74
N ASN A 80 12.25 1.89 1.27
CA ASN A 80 13.42 2.18 0.46
C ASN A 80 13.67 1.06 -0.55
N PHE A 81 13.98 1.46 -1.78
CA PHE A 81 14.44 0.58 -2.84
C PHE A 81 15.96 0.61 -2.92
N TYR A 82 16.60 -0.55 -2.92
CA TYR A 82 18.06 -0.66 -2.98
C TYR A 82 18.56 -1.05 -4.37
N GLY A 83 17.79 -1.82 -5.12
CA GLY A 83 18.19 -2.30 -6.43
C GLY A 83 17.33 -3.47 -6.90
N ALA A 84 17.69 -4.04 -8.05
CA ALA A 84 16.99 -5.20 -8.60
C ALA A 84 17.98 -6.28 -9.07
N CYS A 85 17.53 -7.52 -9.00
CA CYS A 85 18.17 -8.64 -9.68
C CYS A 85 17.37 -8.91 -10.96
N VAL A 86 18.01 -8.74 -12.12
CA VAL A 86 17.44 -9.08 -13.42
C VAL A 86 18.41 -10.01 -14.14
N GLU A 87 18.15 -11.31 -14.06
CA GLU A 87 18.91 -12.40 -14.69
C GLU A 87 17.95 -13.28 -15.51
N THR A 88 18.47 -14.10 -16.43
CA THR A 88 17.67 -14.92 -17.39
C THR A 88 16.49 -15.67 -16.76
N GLU A 89 16.66 -16.15 -15.53
CA GLU A 89 15.64 -16.88 -14.79
C GLU A 89 15.43 -16.30 -13.39
N LYS A 90 15.77 -15.03 -13.12
CA LYS A 90 15.55 -14.44 -11.79
C LYS A 90 15.28 -12.95 -11.92
N CYS A 91 14.05 -12.56 -11.62
CA CYS A 91 13.65 -11.16 -11.47
C CYS A 91 13.22 -10.91 -10.03
N ALA A 92 13.91 -10.00 -9.34
CA ALA A 92 13.57 -9.63 -7.97
C ALA A 92 13.85 -8.15 -7.68
N LEU A 93 13.02 -7.57 -6.79
CA LEU A 93 13.21 -6.24 -6.23
C LEU A 93 13.82 -6.38 -4.83
N ILE A 94 14.90 -5.64 -4.57
CA ILE A 94 15.60 -5.63 -3.29
C ILE A 94 15.23 -4.33 -2.58
N MET A 95 14.62 -4.48 -1.41
CA MET A 95 13.99 -3.39 -0.66
C MET A 95 14.42 -3.43 0.81
N GLU A 96 14.15 -2.33 1.50
CA GLU A 96 14.22 -2.26 2.95
C GLU A 96 13.33 -3.33 3.60
N TYR A 97 13.93 -4.04 4.56
CA TYR A 97 13.20 -5.00 5.39
C TYR A 97 12.60 -4.28 6.59
N MET A 98 11.28 -4.41 6.76
CA MET A 98 10.53 -3.80 7.86
C MET A 98 10.15 -4.91 8.86
N SER A 99 10.80 -4.92 10.02
CA SER A 99 10.84 -6.07 10.92
C SER A 99 9.51 -6.46 11.58
N LEU A 100 8.53 -5.55 11.65
CA LEU A 100 7.20 -5.85 12.23
C LEU A 100 6.17 -6.29 11.18
N GLY A 101 6.57 -6.39 9.91
CA GLY A 101 5.64 -6.77 8.84
C GLY A 101 4.59 -5.69 8.58
N SER A 102 3.39 -6.11 8.13
CA SER A 102 2.32 -5.20 7.72
C SER A 102 1.43 -4.74 8.88
N LEU A 103 0.74 -3.61 8.68
CA LEU A 103 -0.26 -3.12 9.62
C LEU A 103 -1.40 -4.13 9.79
N TYR A 104 -1.79 -4.80 8.70
CA TYR A 104 -2.78 -5.89 8.73
C TYR A 104 -2.36 -6.98 9.72
N LYS A 105 -1.13 -7.48 9.60
CA LYS A 105 -0.57 -8.49 10.50
C LYS A 105 -0.59 -8.00 11.95
N MET A 106 -0.09 -6.79 12.18
CA MET A 106 -0.02 -6.20 13.53
C MET A 106 -1.39 -6.10 14.19
N LEU A 107 -2.43 -5.66 13.45
CA LEU A 107 -3.77 -5.46 13.99
C LEU A 107 -4.54 -6.77 14.16
N HIS A 108 -4.48 -7.67 13.17
CA HIS A 108 -5.44 -8.78 13.07
C HIS A 108 -4.86 -10.14 13.43
N GLU A 109 -3.58 -10.37 13.16
CA GLU A 109 -2.89 -11.63 13.48
C GLU A 109 -2.22 -11.55 14.85
N ASP A 110 -1.33 -10.57 15.02
CA ASP A 110 -0.55 -10.39 16.24
C ASP A 110 -1.37 -9.69 17.35
N LYS A 111 -2.46 -9.01 16.95
CA LYS A 111 -3.42 -8.31 17.83
C LYS A 111 -2.73 -7.39 18.84
N LEU A 112 -1.74 -6.64 18.36
CA LEU A 112 -0.94 -5.76 19.20
C LEU A 112 -1.77 -4.58 19.70
N VAL A 113 -1.91 -4.45 21.02
CA VAL A 113 -2.65 -3.34 21.61
C VAL A 113 -1.87 -2.03 21.51
N LEU A 114 -2.47 -1.03 20.88
CA LEU A 114 -1.92 0.31 20.66
C LEU A 114 -2.72 1.32 21.48
N ILE A 115 -2.00 2.19 22.19
CA ILE A 115 -2.57 3.42 22.74
C ILE A 115 -2.88 4.42 21.61
N TRP A 116 -3.83 5.32 21.85
CA TRP A 116 -4.28 6.29 20.85
C TRP A 116 -3.17 7.14 20.21
N PRO A 117 -2.14 7.61 20.95
CA PRO A 117 -1.02 8.32 20.34
C PRO A 117 -0.31 7.50 19.25
N HIS A 118 -0.11 6.19 19.46
CA HIS A 118 0.48 5.32 18.43
C HIS A 118 -0.47 5.14 17.23
N ARG A 119 -1.77 4.98 17.46
CA ARG A 119 -2.76 4.85 16.37
C ARG A 119 -2.80 6.10 15.49
N LEU A 120 -2.83 7.28 16.10
CA LEU A 120 -2.81 8.54 15.38
C LEU A 120 -1.48 8.76 14.64
N SER A 121 -0.35 8.42 15.26
CA SER A 121 0.96 8.48 14.59
C SER A 121 1.01 7.56 13.37
N ILE A 122 0.52 6.31 13.49
CA ILE A 122 0.44 5.37 12.36
C ILE A 122 -0.46 5.93 11.25
N ALA A 123 -1.66 6.43 11.61
CA ALA A 123 -2.59 7.04 10.65
C ALA A 123 -1.95 8.23 9.90
N LEU A 124 -1.24 9.10 10.63
CA LEU A 124 -0.55 10.25 10.07
C LEU A 124 0.56 9.83 9.10
N GLN A 125 1.41 8.88 9.49
CA GLN A 125 2.51 8.40 8.65
C GLN A 125 1.98 7.69 7.38
N ALA A 126 0.91 6.92 7.50
CA ALA A 126 0.22 6.33 6.36
C ALA A 126 -0.32 7.41 5.40
N ALA A 127 -1.00 8.43 5.93
CA ALA A 127 -1.49 9.57 5.13
C ALA A 127 -0.35 10.36 4.48
N LYS A 128 0.77 10.57 5.18
CA LYS A 128 1.97 11.23 4.64
C LYS A 128 2.60 10.44 3.48
N GLY A 129 2.65 9.12 3.57
CA GLY A 129 3.10 8.26 2.48
C GLY A 129 2.25 8.41 1.22
N ILE A 130 0.92 8.39 1.36
CA ILE A 130 0.00 8.61 0.23
C ILE A 130 0.05 10.05 -0.29
N ASN A 131 0.15 11.04 0.61
CA ASN A 131 0.32 12.44 0.22
C ASN A 131 1.58 12.64 -0.61
N TYR A 132 2.71 12.05 -0.20
CA TYR A 132 3.95 12.09 -0.98
C TYR A 132 3.72 11.65 -2.43
N LEU A 133 3.03 10.52 -2.66
CA LEU A 133 2.72 10.03 -4.01
C LEU A 133 1.83 11.00 -4.81
N HIS A 134 0.82 11.56 -4.15
CA HIS A 134 -0.15 12.48 -4.78
C HIS A 134 0.47 13.84 -5.13
N GLN A 135 1.54 14.26 -4.45
CA GLN A 135 2.24 15.52 -4.69
C GLN A 135 3.37 15.42 -5.73
N LEU A 136 3.71 14.21 -6.20
CA LEU A 136 4.70 14.05 -7.27
C LEU A 136 4.22 14.68 -8.58
N GLN A 137 5.16 14.97 -9.48
CA GLN A 137 4.88 15.48 -10.81
C GLN A 137 5.43 14.52 -11.88
N PRO A 138 4.57 13.76 -12.59
CA PRO A 138 3.11 13.70 -12.46
C PRO A 138 2.65 12.98 -11.18
N PRO A 139 1.44 13.28 -10.65
CA PRO A 139 0.90 12.60 -9.48
C PRO A 139 0.78 11.09 -9.69
N ILE A 140 1.10 10.32 -8.65
CA ILE A 140 1.00 8.86 -8.66
C ILE A 140 -0.16 8.45 -7.76
N LEU A 141 -1.05 7.60 -8.28
CA LEU A 141 -2.11 6.95 -7.53
C LEU A 141 -1.64 5.55 -7.14
N HIS A 142 -1.84 5.16 -5.88
CA HIS A 142 -1.41 3.85 -5.40
C HIS A 142 -2.35 2.74 -5.88
N ARG A 143 -3.67 2.98 -5.82
CA ARG A 143 -4.74 2.08 -6.33
C ARG A 143 -4.91 0.74 -5.62
N ASP A 144 -4.13 0.47 -4.58
CA ASP A 144 -4.23 -0.73 -3.73
C ASP A 144 -3.86 -0.37 -2.28
N VAL A 145 -4.42 0.74 -1.81
CA VAL A 145 -4.23 1.16 -0.42
C VAL A 145 -5.03 0.20 0.47
N LYS A 146 -4.33 -0.52 1.34
CA LYS A 146 -4.89 -1.44 2.34
C LYS A 146 -3.88 -1.63 3.46
N SER A 147 -4.32 -2.02 4.65
CA SER A 147 -3.43 -2.21 5.82
C SER A 147 -2.29 -3.22 5.55
N GLY A 148 -2.47 -4.15 4.60
CA GLY A 148 -1.41 -5.07 4.15
C GLY A 148 -0.22 -4.40 3.45
N ASN A 149 -0.40 -3.20 2.89
CA ASN A 149 0.60 -2.46 2.12
C ASN A 149 1.27 -1.32 2.91
N PHE A 150 1.07 -1.27 4.23
CA PHE A 150 1.78 -0.39 5.14
C PHE A 150 2.63 -1.23 6.08
N LEU A 151 3.96 -1.15 5.92
CA LEU A 151 4.91 -1.92 6.72
C LEU A 151 5.40 -1.12 7.92
N LEU A 152 5.73 -1.82 9.00
CA LEU A 152 6.12 -1.22 10.26
C LEU A 152 7.48 -1.71 10.76
N GLU A 153 8.16 -0.82 11.47
CA GLU A 153 9.35 -1.12 12.26
C GLU A 153 9.28 -0.36 13.58
N ARG A 154 9.95 -0.89 14.61
CA ARG A 154 10.03 -0.24 15.91
C ARG A 154 10.93 0.98 15.83
N ALA A 155 10.44 2.11 16.33
CA ALA A 155 11.21 3.35 16.50
C ALA A 155 11.45 3.63 17.98
N TYR A 156 12.29 4.63 18.29
CA TYR A 156 12.53 5.08 19.67
C TYR A 156 11.21 5.49 20.36
N GLU A 157 10.36 6.23 19.64
CA GLU A 157 9.03 6.67 20.09
C GLU A 157 7.93 6.04 19.22
N GLY A 158 7.66 4.76 19.42
CA GLY A 158 6.55 4.04 18.78
C GLY A 158 6.98 3.29 17.52
N TYR A 159 6.45 3.69 16.35
CA TYR A 159 6.58 2.94 15.11
C TYR A 159 6.90 3.84 13.93
N THR A 160 7.75 3.34 13.03
CA THR A 160 7.92 3.89 11.67
C THR A 160 6.96 3.16 10.74
N VAL A 161 6.23 3.89 9.90
CA VAL A 161 5.29 3.34 8.92
C VAL A 161 5.69 3.74 7.51
N LYS A 162 5.77 2.76 6.61
CA LYS A 162 6.15 2.96 5.21
C LYS A 162 5.23 2.23 4.25
N VAL A 163 4.88 2.90 3.15
CA VAL A 163 4.05 2.32 2.08
C VAL A 163 4.91 1.41 1.19
N CYS A 164 4.37 0.25 0.83
CA CYS A 164 4.97 -0.72 -0.09
C CYS A 164 4.00 -1.16 -1.19
N ASP A 165 4.50 -2.02 -2.09
CA ASP A 165 3.75 -2.67 -3.18
C ASP A 165 3.12 -1.71 -4.21
N PHE A 166 3.94 -1.32 -5.19
CA PHE A 166 3.54 -0.37 -6.24
C PHE A 166 3.12 -1.06 -7.55
N GLY A 167 2.83 -2.37 -7.53
CA GLY A 167 2.47 -3.13 -8.73
C GLY A 167 1.24 -2.58 -9.46
N LEU A 168 0.26 -2.07 -8.72
CA LEU A 168 -0.95 -1.45 -9.28
C LEU A 168 -0.85 0.06 -9.46
N ALA A 169 0.23 0.69 -9.01
CA ALA A 169 0.41 2.13 -9.05
C ALA A 169 0.43 2.66 -10.48
N ARG A 170 -0.15 3.84 -10.69
CA ARG A 170 -0.21 4.51 -12.00
C ARG A 170 -0.09 6.01 -11.83
N THR A 171 0.52 6.68 -12.79
CA THR A 171 0.39 8.14 -12.89
C THR A 171 -1.06 8.52 -13.19
N ARG A 172 -1.51 9.67 -12.68
CA ARG A 172 -2.89 10.13 -12.87
C ARG A 172 -3.27 10.35 -14.34
N SER A 173 -2.30 10.65 -15.21
CA SER A 173 -2.54 10.79 -16.65
C SER A 173 -2.70 9.45 -17.38
N GLU A 174 -2.21 8.34 -16.82
CA GLU A 174 -2.45 7.01 -17.38
C GLU A 174 -3.86 6.52 -17.09
N THR A 175 -4.44 6.87 -15.93
CA THR A 175 -5.82 6.47 -15.57
C THR A 175 -6.90 7.17 -16.38
N THR A 176 -6.58 8.27 -17.06
CA THR A 176 -7.49 8.93 -18.01
C THR A 176 -7.46 8.29 -19.40
N ARG A 177 -6.37 7.60 -19.76
CA ARG A 177 -6.15 7.01 -21.09
C ARG A 177 -6.49 5.52 -21.18
N GLN A 178 -6.48 4.80 -20.05
CA GLN A 178 -6.79 3.38 -19.98
C GLN A 178 -7.53 3.08 -18.67
N THR A 179 -8.63 2.31 -18.74
CA THR A 179 -8.82 1.08 -17.97
C THR A 179 -10.25 0.56 -18.14
N GLN A 180 -10.45 -0.42 -19.03
CA GLN A 180 -11.32 -1.54 -18.65
C GLN A 180 -10.55 -2.30 -17.55
N TYR A 181 -11.16 -2.42 -16.38
CA TYR A 181 -10.67 -3.29 -15.32
C TYR A 181 -10.62 -4.74 -15.86
N ASN A 182 -9.55 -5.48 -15.55
CA ASN A 182 -9.51 -6.93 -15.80
C ASN A 182 -10.15 -7.63 -14.58
N PRO A 183 -11.35 -8.21 -14.71
CA PRO A 183 -12.13 -8.78 -13.60
C PRO A 183 -11.46 -10.00 -12.92
N THR A 184 -10.31 -10.44 -13.40
CA THR A 184 -9.54 -11.57 -12.88
C THR A 184 -8.57 -11.23 -11.75
N LEU A 185 -8.38 -9.96 -11.38
CA LEU A 185 -7.63 -9.63 -10.17
C LEU A 185 -8.54 -9.87 -8.95
N VAL A 186 -8.10 -10.76 -8.06
CA VAL A 186 -8.65 -10.93 -6.70
C VAL A 186 -8.71 -9.54 -6.06
N CYS A 187 -9.89 -8.90 -6.11
CA CYS A 187 -10.07 -7.57 -5.58
C CYS A 187 -10.02 -7.63 -4.05
N THR A 188 -9.21 -6.77 -3.44
CA THR A 188 -9.36 -6.43 -2.03
C THR A 188 -10.56 -5.48 -1.87
N LEU A 189 -11.78 -6.00 -2.09
CA LEU A 189 -13.02 -5.19 -2.15
C LEU A 189 -13.27 -4.40 -0.86
N GLN A 190 -12.81 -4.93 0.28
CA GLN A 190 -12.97 -4.35 1.60
C GLN A 190 -12.43 -2.92 1.70
N TRP A 191 -11.37 -2.59 0.97
CA TRP A 191 -10.79 -1.24 0.94
C TRP A 191 -11.22 -0.41 -0.28
N THR A 192 -11.99 -0.99 -1.20
CA THR A 192 -12.24 -0.40 -2.52
C THR A 192 -13.38 0.63 -2.48
N ALA A 193 -13.11 1.83 -3.01
CA ALA A 193 -14.08 2.92 -3.05
C ALA A 193 -15.30 2.62 -3.95
N PRO A 194 -16.50 3.17 -3.64
CA PRO A 194 -17.75 2.90 -4.38
C PRO A 194 -17.65 3.17 -5.88
N GLU A 195 -16.98 4.25 -6.29
CA GLU A 195 -16.80 4.58 -7.71
C GLU A 195 -15.92 3.57 -8.44
N ILE A 196 -14.97 2.93 -7.75
CA ILE A 196 -14.10 1.90 -8.32
C ILE A 196 -14.84 0.58 -8.42
N LEU A 197 -15.66 0.25 -7.42
CA LEU A 197 -16.58 -0.89 -7.49
C LEU A 197 -17.52 -0.79 -8.70
N ARG A 198 -17.98 0.42 -9.04
CA ARG A 198 -18.78 0.70 -10.25
C ARG A 198 -17.97 0.73 -11.55
N MET A 199 -16.73 0.23 -11.55
CA MET A 199 -15.81 0.27 -12.69
C MET A 199 -15.50 1.69 -13.19
N GLY A 200 -15.57 2.67 -12.28
CA GLY A 200 -15.16 4.04 -12.54
C GLY A 200 -13.64 4.21 -12.54
N ARG A 201 -13.20 5.46 -12.71
CA ARG A 201 -11.77 5.80 -12.77
C ARG A 201 -11.19 5.98 -11.38
N HIS A 202 -9.96 5.48 -11.19
CA HIS A 202 -9.16 5.83 -10.03
C HIS A 202 -8.79 7.31 -10.03
N THR A 203 -8.94 7.91 -8.86
CA THR A 203 -8.51 9.27 -8.52
C THR A 203 -7.78 9.25 -7.19
N ASP A 204 -7.15 10.36 -6.82
CA ASP A 204 -6.59 10.55 -5.47
C ASP A 204 -7.64 10.24 -4.38
N LYS A 205 -8.91 10.57 -4.64
CA LYS A 205 -10.04 10.33 -3.72
C LYS A 205 -10.35 8.85 -3.48
N SER A 206 -9.98 7.95 -4.40
CA SER A 206 -10.13 6.51 -4.18
C SER A 206 -9.08 5.96 -3.20
N ASP A 207 -7.86 6.51 -3.21
CA ASP A 207 -6.84 6.19 -2.20
C ASP A 207 -7.26 6.75 -0.82
N ILE A 208 -7.90 7.94 -0.78
CA ILE A 208 -8.42 8.54 0.47
C ILE A 208 -9.53 7.70 1.11
N TYR A 209 -10.46 7.16 0.31
CA TYR A 209 -11.47 6.23 0.81
C TYR A 209 -10.84 5.02 1.48
N SER A 210 -9.84 4.45 0.81
CA SER A 210 -9.12 3.28 1.29
C SER A 210 -8.36 3.55 2.60
N LEU A 211 -7.76 4.74 2.75
CA LEU A 211 -7.20 5.20 4.04
C LEU A 211 -8.27 5.29 5.13
N GLY A 212 -9.49 5.72 4.81
CA GLY A 212 -10.61 5.74 5.75
C GLY A 212 -10.92 4.36 6.34
N ILE A 213 -10.87 3.32 5.51
CA ILE A 213 -11.03 1.93 5.97
C ILE A 213 -9.86 1.51 6.89
N ILE A 214 -8.62 1.90 6.59
CA ILE A 214 -7.47 1.64 7.47
C ILE A 214 -7.60 2.36 8.81
N PHE A 215 -8.12 3.58 8.81
CA PHE A 215 -8.39 4.32 10.05
C PHE A 215 -9.49 3.66 10.87
N TRP A 216 -10.50 3.08 10.21
CA TRP A 216 -11.49 2.24 10.86
C TRP A 216 -10.83 1.00 11.50
N GLU A 217 -9.94 0.29 10.80
CA GLU A 217 -9.19 -0.85 11.36
C GLU A 217 -8.38 -0.45 12.61
N LEU A 218 -7.73 0.72 12.60
CA LEU A 218 -7.01 1.26 13.77
C LEU A 218 -7.93 1.57 14.95
N ALA A 219 -9.18 1.96 14.68
CA ALA A 219 -10.17 2.24 15.71
C ALA A 219 -10.71 0.96 16.34
N THR A 220 -10.95 -0.09 15.54
CA THR A 220 -11.71 -1.28 15.93
C THR A 220 -10.88 -2.53 16.21
N TYR A 221 -9.69 -2.68 15.59
CA TYR A 221 -8.96 -3.96 15.47
C TYR A 221 -9.73 -5.06 14.74
N GLU A 222 -10.72 -4.68 13.95
CA GLU A 222 -11.53 -5.64 13.19
C GLU A 222 -11.09 -5.68 11.73
N ILE A 223 -11.21 -6.86 11.13
CA ILE A 223 -11.02 -7.02 9.69
C ILE A 223 -12.25 -6.40 9.00
N PRO A 224 -12.09 -5.47 8.05
CA PRO A 224 -13.23 -4.81 7.44
C PRO A 224 -14.09 -5.84 6.69
N TYR A 225 -15.37 -5.92 7.05
CA TYR A 225 -16.34 -6.84 6.42
C TYR A 225 -15.96 -8.33 6.52
N ASP A 226 -15.27 -8.78 7.57
CA ASP A 226 -14.75 -10.15 7.72
C ASP A 226 -15.78 -11.25 7.40
N ASP A 227 -17.00 -11.09 7.90
CA ASP A 227 -18.09 -12.06 7.72
C ASP A 227 -18.88 -11.93 6.41
N HIS A 228 -18.46 -11.05 5.49
CA HIS A 228 -19.24 -10.72 4.30
C HIS A 228 -18.64 -11.31 3.03
N GLN A 229 -19.51 -11.90 2.20
CA GLN A 229 -19.15 -12.25 0.83
C GLN A 229 -18.97 -10.99 -0.02
N ASN A 230 -18.12 -11.08 -1.04
CA ASN A 230 -17.82 -9.99 -1.98
C ASN A 230 -19.05 -9.30 -2.58
N SER A 231 -20.12 -10.05 -2.89
CA SER A 231 -21.38 -9.49 -3.40
C SER A 231 -22.11 -8.63 -2.36
N ILE A 232 -22.06 -9.02 -1.09
CA ILE A 232 -22.68 -8.29 0.01
C ILE A 232 -21.88 -7.02 0.30
N ILE A 233 -20.54 -7.10 0.32
CA ILE A 233 -19.67 -5.93 0.47
C ILE A 233 -19.98 -4.91 -0.64
N TYR A 234 -20.07 -5.39 -1.89
CA TYR A 234 -20.44 -4.55 -3.03
C TYR A 234 -21.77 -3.84 -2.78
N GLU A 235 -22.84 -4.58 -2.48
CA GLU A 235 -24.17 -4.00 -2.28
C GLU A 235 -24.21 -2.98 -1.13
N PHE A 236 -23.61 -3.32 0.01
CA PHE A 236 -23.53 -2.47 1.20
C PHE A 236 -22.84 -1.14 0.89
N VAL A 237 -21.65 -1.19 0.28
CA VAL A 237 -20.87 0.01 -0.07
C VAL A 237 -21.58 0.86 -1.13
N ILE A 238 -22.21 0.24 -2.12
CA ILE A 238 -22.91 0.92 -3.21
C ILE A 238 -24.16 1.66 -2.72
N ARG A 239 -24.89 1.10 -1.75
CA ARG A 239 -26.05 1.72 -1.09
C ARG A 239 -25.68 2.94 -0.23
N GLY A 240 -24.41 3.07 0.14
CA GLY A 240 -23.92 4.15 0.99
C GLY A 240 -23.78 3.76 2.46
N ASP A 241 -24.04 2.50 2.79
CA ASP A 241 -23.86 1.98 4.15
C ASP A 241 -22.37 1.94 4.51
N ARG A 242 -22.05 2.07 5.81
CA ARG A 242 -20.68 2.10 6.34
C ARG A 242 -20.57 1.23 7.59
N LEU A 243 -19.35 0.76 7.85
CA LEU A 243 -19.04 -0.01 9.05
C LEU A 243 -19.30 0.84 10.30
N GLU A 244 -19.72 0.19 11.38
CA GLU A 244 -19.96 0.87 12.65
C GLU A 244 -18.63 1.35 13.25
N ILE A 245 -18.56 2.61 13.68
CA ILE A 245 -17.44 3.12 14.47
C ILE A 245 -17.85 3.06 15.95
N PRO A 246 -17.07 2.44 16.85
CA PRO A 246 -17.37 2.39 18.27
C PRO A 246 -17.42 3.78 18.92
N SER A 247 -18.31 3.97 19.90
CA SER A 247 -18.43 5.23 20.65
C SER A 247 -17.18 5.59 21.47
N SER A 248 -16.32 4.61 21.77
CA SER A 248 -15.02 4.78 22.41
C SER A 248 -13.96 5.44 21.51
N THR A 249 -14.21 5.54 20.20
CA THR A 249 -13.32 6.22 19.26
C THR A 249 -13.38 7.73 19.49
N PRO A 250 -12.25 8.43 19.66
CA PRO A 250 -12.19 9.88 19.76
C PRO A 250 -13.01 10.56 18.65
N SER A 251 -13.83 11.53 19.02
CA SER A 251 -14.81 12.15 18.13
C SER A 251 -14.17 12.80 16.89
N ASN A 252 -12.99 13.38 17.05
CA ASN A 252 -12.18 13.93 15.98
C ASN A 252 -11.67 12.86 15.00
N PHE A 253 -11.26 11.69 15.49
CA PHE A 253 -10.85 10.56 14.66
C PHE A 253 -12.03 9.85 13.98
N ARG A 254 -13.19 9.79 14.65
CA ARG A 254 -14.45 9.37 14.01
C ARG A 254 -14.80 10.25 12.82
N ALA A 255 -14.78 11.57 13.00
CA ALA A 255 -15.10 12.52 11.93
C ALA A 255 -14.12 12.38 10.73
N LEU A 256 -12.84 12.11 11.00
CA LEU A 256 -11.84 11.79 9.99
C LEU A 256 -12.22 10.56 9.15
N ILE A 257 -12.55 9.44 9.82
CA ILE A 257 -12.99 8.21 9.14
C ILE A 257 -14.22 8.52 8.28
N GLU A 258 -15.21 9.19 8.87
CA GLU A 258 -16.48 9.57 8.23
C GLU A 258 -16.29 10.42 6.97
N GLN A 259 -15.33 11.35 6.98
CA GLN A 259 -15.04 12.18 5.83
C GLN A 259 -14.23 11.43 4.76
N CYS A 260 -13.27 10.59 5.16
CA CYS A 260 -12.47 9.81 4.22
C CYS A 260 -13.32 8.86 3.37
N TRP A 261 -14.30 8.19 3.97
CA TRP A 261 -15.14 7.22 3.27
C TRP A 261 -16.47 7.79 2.77
N ALA A 262 -16.58 9.12 2.61
CA ALA A 262 -17.77 9.76 2.07
C ALA A 262 -18.19 9.16 0.72
N GLN A 263 -19.50 9.05 0.47
CA GLN A 263 -20.02 8.37 -0.71
C GLN A 263 -19.58 9.05 -2.00
N GLN A 264 -19.66 10.38 -2.07
CA GLN A 264 -19.17 11.13 -3.22
C GLN A 264 -17.67 11.40 -3.09
N PRO A 265 -16.86 11.12 -4.13
CA PRO A 265 -15.41 11.36 -4.08
C PRO A 265 -15.02 12.80 -3.75
N ASN A 266 -15.82 13.78 -4.19
CA ASN A 266 -15.53 15.20 -3.99
C ASN A 266 -15.74 15.67 -2.53
N ASP A 267 -16.50 14.92 -1.73
CA ASP A 267 -16.73 15.23 -0.32
C ASP A 267 -15.57 14.77 0.58
N ARG A 268 -14.71 13.91 0.03
CA ARG A 268 -13.50 13.42 0.72
C ARG A 268 -12.42 14.49 0.69
N PRO A 269 -11.57 14.61 1.73
CA PRO A 269 -10.43 15.53 1.69
C PRO A 269 -9.42 15.13 0.60
N ASN A 270 -8.50 16.01 0.23
CA ASN A 270 -7.29 15.56 -0.48
C ASN A 270 -6.26 15.09 0.57
N SER A 271 -5.21 14.41 0.14
CA SER A 271 -4.21 13.83 1.03
C SER A 271 -3.45 14.89 1.86
N PHE A 272 -3.24 16.09 1.32
CA PHE A 272 -2.64 17.20 2.06
C PHE A 272 -3.51 17.63 3.24
N TYR A 273 -4.78 18.00 2.98
CA TYR A 273 -5.71 18.40 4.05
C TYR A 273 -5.95 17.27 5.05
N LEU A 274 -5.95 16.02 4.59
CA LEU A 274 -6.07 14.88 5.48
C LEU A 274 -4.93 14.82 6.50
N THR A 275 -3.69 15.08 6.09
CA THR A 275 -2.56 15.13 7.04
C THR A 275 -2.73 16.22 8.09
N GLU A 276 -3.19 17.42 7.70
CA GLU A 276 -3.44 18.52 8.65
C GLU A 276 -4.57 18.19 9.64
N MET A 277 -5.61 17.49 9.19
CA MET A 277 -6.70 17.07 10.06
C MET A 277 -6.26 16.03 11.09
N ILE A 278 -5.37 15.10 10.72
CA ILE A 278 -4.82 14.10 11.65
C ILE A 278 -3.89 14.79 12.67
N ASP A 279 -3.05 15.74 12.24
CA ASP A 279 -2.19 16.51 13.15
C ASP A 279 -3.00 17.25 14.21
N LYS A 280 -4.14 17.85 13.84
CA LYS A 280 -5.07 18.46 14.80
C LYS A 280 -5.62 17.46 15.80
N CYS A 281 -5.82 16.20 15.39
CA CYS A 281 -6.31 15.17 16.32
C CYS A 281 -5.26 14.81 17.37
N ILE A 282 -3.98 14.87 17.01
CA ILE A 282 -2.85 14.60 17.91
C ILE A 282 -2.69 15.72 18.94
N GLN A 283 -2.88 16.97 18.54
CA GLN A 283 -2.69 18.14 19.42
C GLN A 283 -3.78 18.32 20.50
N ILE A 284 -4.91 17.62 20.39
CA ILE A 284 -6.07 17.77 21.29
C ILE A 284 -6.09 16.67 22.39
N GLN A 285 -5.17 15.70 22.35
CA GLN A 285 -5.00 14.66 23.37
C GLN A 285 -4.05 15.09 24.49
#